data_AF-A0A1F0BS23-F1
#
_entry.id   AF-A0A1F0BS23-F1
#
_cell.length_a   1.000
_cell.length_b   1.000
_cell.length_c   1.000
_cell.angle_alpha   90.00
_cell.angle_beta   90.00
_cell.angle_gamma   90.00
#
_symmetry.space_group_name_H-M   'P 1'
#
loop_
_entity.id
_entity.type
_entity.pdbx_description
1 polymer ?
#
loop_
_entity_poly.entity_id
_entity_poly.type
_entity_poly.pdbx_seq_one_letter_code
_entity_poly.pdbx_strand_id
1 'polypeptide(L)' 'MKTKQHTALARLTKNIIVVDLMRQTGWSRDRIVKAIETMEAEKTICIAENGNLSLRLFEG' A
#
# COMPACT_ATOMS: atom_id res chain seq x y z
N MET A 1 0.75 -19.46 3.56
CA MET A 1 0.34 -18.27 2.76
C MET A 1 1.45 -17.95 1.78
N LYS A 2 1.18 -17.93 0.47
CA LYS A 2 2.19 -17.52 -0.53
C LYS A 2 2.37 -16.01 -0.41
N THR A 3 3.53 -15.55 0.05
CA THR A 3 3.93 -14.15 -0.02
C THR A 3 3.95 -13.75 -1.49
N LYS A 4 2.97 -12.94 -1.92
CA LYS A 4 3.02 -12.29 -3.24
C LYS A 4 4.28 -11.45 -3.27
N GLN A 5 5.31 -11.94 -3.96
CA GLN A 5 6.51 -11.15 -4.19
C GLN A 5 6.12 -10.03 -5.13
N HIS A 6 5.96 -8.82 -4.59
CA HIS A 6 5.79 -7.63 -5.40
C HIS A 6 6.97 -7.53 -6.37
N THR A 7 6.68 -7.23 -7.62
CA THR A 7 7.70 -6.85 -8.59
C THR A 7 8.51 -5.67 -8.06
N ALA A 8 9.71 -5.43 -8.61
CA ALA A 8 10.53 -4.29 -8.22
C ALA A 8 9.77 -2.96 -8.31
N LEU A 9 8.88 -2.82 -9.30
CA LEU A 9 8.07 -1.64 -9.53
C LEU A 9 6.94 -1.49 -8.49
N ALA A 10 6.21 -2.55 -8.19
CA ALA A 10 5.19 -2.54 -7.14
C ALA A 10 5.80 -2.24 -5.75
N ARG A 11 7.01 -2.74 -5.48
CA ARG A 11 7.77 -2.41 -4.26
C ARG A 11 8.17 -0.94 -4.22
N LEU A 12 8.58 -0.37 -5.35
CA LEU A 12 8.91 1.05 -5.45
C LEU A 12 7.69 1.92 -5.16
N THR A 13 6.54 1.63 -5.78
CA THR A 13 5.28 2.33 -5.52
C THR A 13 4.93 2.28 -4.03
N LYS A 14 4.97 1.09 -3.41
CA LYS A 14 4.70 0.94 -1.97
C LYS A 14 5.66 1.79 -1.12
N ASN A 15 6.95 1.83 -1.46
CA ASN A 15 7.93 2.63 -0.72
C ASN A 15 7.68 4.13 -0.84
N ILE A 16 7.31 4.63 -2.01
CA ILE A 16 6.98 6.05 -2.23
C ILE A 16 5.78 6.43 -1.35
N ILE A 17 4.71 5.64 -1.39
CA ILE A 17 3.50 5.86 -0.57
C ILE A 17 3.86 5.85 0.92
N VAL A 18 4.67 4.88 1.36
CA VAL A 18 5.08 4.79 2.77
C VAL A 18 5.81 6.04 3.22
N VAL A 19 6.80 6.51 2.45
CA VAL A 19 7.58 7.71 2.79
C VAL A 19 6.72 8.96 2.81
N ASP A 20 5.82 9.11 1.84
CA ASP A 20 4.90 10.24 1.76
C ASP A 20 3.93 10.28 2.96
N LEU A 21 3.29 9.15 3.27
CA LEU A 21 2.38 9.07 4.41
C LEU A 21 3.08 9.28 5.75
N MET A 22 4.32 8.80 5.90
CA MET A 22 5.13 9.11 7.09
C MET A 22 5.31 10.62 7.26
N ARG A 23 5.58 11.36 6.17
CA ARG A 23 5.75 12.82 6.21
C ARG A 23 4.44 13.54 6.53
N GLN A 24 3.33 13.09 5.96
CA GLN A 24 2.02 13.74 6.14
C GLN A 24 1.42 13.49 7.53
N THR A 25 1.60 12.28 8.07
CA THR A 25 0.94 11.87 9.33
C THR A 25 1.86 11.94 10.55
N GLY A 26 3.19 12.00 10.34
CA GLY A 26 4.18 11.83 11.40
C GLY A 26 4.26 10.40 11.96
N TRP A 27 3.58 9.43 11.35
CA TRP A 27 3.57 8.05 11.85
C TRP A 27 4.86 7.31 11.52
N SER A 28 5.19 6.31 12.34
CA SER A 28 6.30 5.41 12.08
C SER A 28 6.05 4.56 10.83
N ARG A 29 7.14 4.13 10.19
CA ARG A 29 7.09 3.25 9.02
C ARG A 29 6.23 2.00 9.27
N ASP A 30 6.44 1.34 10.42
CA ASP A 30 5.73 0.10 10.76
C ASP A 30 4.22 0.32 10.86
N ARG A 31 3.79 1.45 11.43
CA ARG A 31 2.37 1.80 11.52
C ARG A 31 1.77 2.02 10.13
N ILE A 32 2.48 2.73 9.26
CA ILE A 32 2.05 2.98 7.88
C ILE A 32 1.98 1.68 7.07
N VAL A 33 3.01 0.84 7.15
CA VAL A 33 3.02 -0.45 6.45
C VAL A 33 1.85 -1.31 6.88
N LYS A 34 1.59 -1.40 8.19
CA LYS A 34 0.47 -2.17 8.73
C LYS A 34 -0.89 -1.61 8.27
N ALA A 35 -1.04 -0.28 8.22
CA ALA A 35 -2.25 0.35 7.71
C ALA A 35 -2.48 0.03 6.22
N ILE A 36 -1.44 0.12 5.39
CA ILE A 36 -1.51 -0.26 3.97
C ILE A 36 -1.90 -1.73 3.81
N GLU A 37 -1.32 -2.63 4.61
CA GLU A 37 -1.68 -4.06 4.59
C GLU A 37 -3.13 -4.29 5.00
N THR A 38 -3.64 -3.57 5.99
CA THR A 38 -5.06 -3.60 6.36
C THR A 38 -5.94 -3.13 5.20
N MET A 39 -5.58 -2.04 4.54
CA MET A 39 -6.32 -1.51 3.39
C MET A 39 -6.29 -2.49 2.19
N GLU A 40 -5.16 -3.15 1.93
CA GLU A 40 -5.06 -4.20 0.90
C GLU A 40 -5.93 -5.43 1.27
N ALA A 41 -5.96 -5.82 2.54
CA ALA A 41 -6.78 -6.94 3.03
C ALA A 41 -8.29 -6.65 2.92
N GLU A 42 -8.70 -5.42 3.22
CA GLU A 42 -10.06 -4.92 3.05
C GLU A 42 -10.41 -4.63 1.58
N LYS A 43 -9.44 -4.78 0.67
CA LYS A 43 -9.56 -4.48 -0.77
C LYS A 43 -9.98 -3.03 -1.05
N THR A 44 -9.68 -2.11 -0.13
CA THR A 44 -9.87 -0.66 -0.32
C THR A 44 -8.78 -0.11 -1.24
N ILE A 45 -7.59 -0.70 -1.21
CA ILE A 45 -6.49 -0.38 -2.14
C ILE A 45 -5.90 -1.66 -2.76
N CYS A 46 -5.28 -1.52 -3.93
CA CYS A 46 -4.50 -2.57 -4.57
C CYS A 46 -3.27 -1.97 -5.25
N ILE A 47 -2.07 -2.47 -4.92
CA ILE A 47 -0.84 -2.17 -5.67
C ILE A 47 -0.59 -3.31 -6.65
N ALA A 48 -0.93 -3.08 -7.92
CA ALA A 48 -0.74 -4.06 -8.97
C ALA A 48 0.75 -4.32 -9.25
N GLU A 49 1.05 -5.46 -9.88
CA GLU A 49 2.42 -5.87 -10.22
C GLU A 49 3.11 -4.91 -11.19
N ASN A 50 2.36 -4.11 -11.95
CA ASN A 50 2.91 -3.06 -12.79
C ASN A 50 3.13 -1.73 -12.05
N GLY A 51 2.95 -1.69 -10.73
CA GLY A 51 3.13 -0.50 -9.91
C GLY A 51 1.93 0.44 -9.86
N ASN A 52 0.83 0.13 -10.52
CA ASN A 52 -0.37 0.95 -10.44
C ASN A 52 -1.03 0.80 -9.06
N LEU A 53 -1.40 1.94 -8.46
CA LEU A 53 -2.26 1.99 -7.28
C LEU A 53 -3.71 2.14 -7.74
N SER A 54 -4.58 1.24 -7.32
CA SER A 54 -6.03 1.35 -7.51
C SER A 54 -6.72 1.56 -6.16
N LEU A 55 -7.64 2.52 -6.11
CA LEU A 55 -8.53 2.75 -4.97
C LEU A 55 -9.89 2.16 -5.33
N ARG A 56 -10.46 1.35 -4.43
CA ARG A 56 -11.84 0.90 -4.55
C ARG A 56 -12.73 1.86 -3.79
N LEU A 57 -13.60 2.56 -4.52
CA LEU A 57 -14.71 3.30 -3.93
C LEU A 57 -15.80 2.27 -3.57
N PHE A 58 -16.20 2.26 -2.31
CA PHE A 58 -17.41 1.57 -1.89
C PHE A 58 -18.56 2.58 -2.03
N GLU A 59 -19.49 2.33 -2.94
CA GLU A 59 -20.80 3.00 -2.87
C GLU A 59 -21.54 2.36 -1.69
N GLY A 60 -21.91 3.18 -0.71
CA GLY A 60 -22.68 2.80 0.47
C GLY A 60 -24.17 2.80 0.19
#